data_AF-A0A0S9EEC3-F1
#
_entry.id   AF-A0A0S9EEC3-F1
#
_cell.length_a   1.000
_cell.length_b   1.000
_cell.length_c   1.000
_cell.angle_alpha   90.00
_cell.angle_beta   90.00
_cell.angle_gamma   90.00
#
_symmetry.space_group_name_H-M   'P 1'
#
loop_
_entity.id
_entity.type
_entity.pdbx_description
1 polymer ?
#
loop_
_entity_poly.entity_id
_entity_poly.type
_entity_poly.pdbx_seq_one_letter_code
_entity_poly.pdbx_strand_id
1 'polypeptide(L)'
;MNSGGDRLLATMGPARLSHPEQYGTIMDDLANKGVDVRFTEGQFAYGPSATRGVPGNLVLDPDASMSALRHEYGHFLDDQALGFPGQRFYYESPDFRLASEPSQYLGEIRTARQLGDDAARAQLIRDYLGEKSYLIDRYYFTQDGKPIPYGTLR
;
A
#
# COMPACT_ATOMS: atom_id res chain seq x y z
N MET A 1 2.14 -3.57 -8.19
CA MET A 1 0.69 -3.56 -7.96
C MET A 1 0.34 -2.11 -7.73
N ASN A 2 -0.68 -1.61 -8.42
CA ASN A 2 -1.23 -0.30 -8.10
C ASN A 2 -2.28 -0.58 -7.03
N SER A 3 -2.04 -0.12 -5.80
CA SER A 3 -3.13 0.01 -4.82
C SER A 3 -4.27 0.74 -5.53
N GLY A 4 -5.49 0.19 -5.45
CA GLY A 4 -6.62 0.63 -6.26
C GLY A 4 -6.72 2.15 -6.25
N GLY A 5 -6.38 2.79 -7.39
CA GLY A 5 -5.95 4.20 -7.41
C GLY A 5 -6.85 5.16 -6.62
N ASP A 6 -6.28 6.26 -6.15
CA ASP A 6 -6.87 7.15 -5.15
C ASP A 6 -8.37 7.50 -5.35
N ARG A 7 -9.22 6.80 -4.59
CA ARG A 7 -10.69 6.95 -4.66
C ARG A 7 -11.20 8.19 -3.94
N LEU A 8 -10.38 8.81 -3.10
CA LEU A 8 -10.79 9.93 -2.25
C LEU A 8 -10.22 11.28 -2.72
N LEU A 9 -9.44 11.30 -3.81
CA LEU A 9 -8.92 12.54 -4.39
C LEU A 9 -10.02 13.57 -4.69
N ALA A 10 -11.13 13.15 -5.31
CA ALA A 10 -12.21 14.06 -5.67
C ALA A 10 -12.86 14.74 -4.44
N THR A 11 -12.90 14.04 -3.31
CA THR A 11 -13.58 14.49 -2.09
C THR A 11 -12.63 15.22 -1.15
N MET A 12 -11.38 14.77 -1.04
CA MET A 12 -10.38 15.33 -0.12
C MET A 12 -9.45 16.35 -0.76
N GLY A 13 -9.29 16.32 -2.08
CA GLY A 13 -8.24 17.05 -2.80
C GLY A 13 -6.81 16.56 -2.48
N PRO A 14 -5.80 17.16 -3.14
CA PRO A 14 -4.40 16.78 -2.95
C PRO A 14 -3.93 16.96 -1.50
N ALA A 15 -3.29 15.94 -0.93
CA ALA A 15 -2.85 15.93 0.47
C ALA A 15 -1.95 17.12 0.82
N ARG A 16 -1.03 17.48 -0.08
CA ARG A 16 -0.11 18.62 0.08
C ARG A 16 -0.84 19.97 0.21
N LEU A 17 -2.09 20.06 -0.25
CA LEU A 17 -2.92 21.26 -0.18
C LEU A 17 -3.98 21.16 0.92
N SER A 18 -4.66 20.01 1.05
CA SER A 18 -5.76 19.83 1.99
C SER A 18 -5.32 19.45 3.40
N HIS A 19 -4.14 18.83 3.56
CA HIS A 19 -3.59 18.34 4.82
C HIS A 19 -2.08 18.64 4.94
N PRO A 20 -1.63 19.90 4.76
CA PRO A 20 -0.21 20.22 4.58
C PRO A 20 0.67 19.78 5.76
N GLU A 21 0.20 19.94 7.00
CA GLU A 21 0.97 19.56 8.19
C GLU A 21 1.17 18.04 8.30
N GLN A 22 0.10 17.26 8.06
CA GLN A 22 0.16 15.82 8.16
C GLN A 22 0.93 15.22 6.98
N TYR A 23 0.76 15.79 5.79
CA TYR A 23 1.56 15.46 4.61
C TYR A 23 3.05 15.69 4.92
N GLY A 24 3.42 16.89 5.40
CA GLY A 24 4.79 17.21 5.78
C GLY A 24 5.36 16.23 6.80
N THR A 25 4.59 15.90 7.84
CA THR A 25 5.01 14.94 8.87
C THR A 25 5.35 13.56 8.29
N ILE A 26 4.53 13.04 7.38
CA ILE A 26 4.78 11.74 6.74
C ILE A 26 6.00 11.82 5.81
N MET A 27 6.08 12.86 4.99
CA MET A 27 7.18 13.02 4.04
C MET A 27 8.53 13.20 4.77
N ASP A 28 8.53 13.93 5.88
CA ASP A 28 9.71 14.10 6.74
C ASP A 28 10.12 12.77 7.39
N ASP A 29 9.18 11.97 7.90
CA ASP A 29 9.52 10.65 8.46
C ASP A 29 10.11 9.72 7.39
N LEU A 30 9.47 9.63 6.21
CA LEU A 30 9.98 8.86 5.08
C LEU A 30 11.40 9.28 4.70
N ALA A 31 11.65 10.59 4.59
CA ALA A 31 12.97 11.13 4.28
C ALA A 31 13.99 10.84 5.39
N ASN A 32 13.64 11.05 6.65
CA ASN A 32 14.50 10.79 7.81
C ASN A 32 14.86 9.31 7.95
N LYS A 33 13.98 8.42 7.48
CA LYS A 33 14.19 6.97 7.48
C LYS A 33 14.91 6.47 6.23
N GLY A 34 15.21 7.35 5.27
CA GLY A 34 15.96 7.03 4.05
C GLY A 34 15.11 6.36 2.96
N VAL A 35 13.79 6.52 2.99
CA VAL A 35 12.91 6.04 1.92
C VAL A 35 13.08 6.91 0.69
N ASP A 36 13.23 6.27 -0.47
CA ASP A 36 13.30 6.95 -1.77
C ASP A 36 11.89 7.19 -2.30
N VAL A 37 11.39 8.42 -2.13
CA VAL A 37 10.06 8.83 -2.60
C VAL A 37 10.14 9.37 -4.02
N ARG A 38 9.47 8.70 -4.96
CA ARG A 38 9.33 9.12 -6.36
C ARG A 38 7.90 9.54 -6.64
N PHE A 39 7.75 10.63 -7.38
CA PHE A 39 6.44 11.08 -7.84
C PHE A 39 6.15 10.60 -9.25
N THR A 40 5.00 9.98 -9.47
CA THR A 40 4.54 9.52 -10.79
C THR A 40 3.03 9.56 -10.84
N GLU A 41 2.47 10.27 -11.83
CA GLU A 41 1.04 10.44 -12.00
C GLU A 41 0.30 9.09 -12.09
N GLY A 42 -0.77 8.96 -11.31
CA GLY A 42 -1.63 7.80 -11.20
C GLY A 42 -0.99 6.55 -10.56
N GLN A 43 0.18 6.66 -9.94
CA GLN A 43 0.89 5.53 -9.36
C GLN A 43 0.98 5.61 -7.84
N PHE A 44 0.79 4.47 -7.19
CA PHE A 44 0.79 4.33 -5.73
C PHE A 44 1.40 2.96 -5.41
N ALA A 45 2.56 2.95 -4.76
CA ALA A 45 3.20 1.72 -4.34
C ALA A 45 4.32 1.97 -3.32
N TYR A 46 4.30 1.24 -2.22
CA TYR A 46 5.50 0.94 -1.43
C TYR A 46 6.13 -0.38 -1.88
N GLY A 47 7.46 -0.37 -2.06
CA GLY A 47 8.26 -1.54 -2.43
C GLY A 47 9.41 -1.76 -1.46
N PRO A 48 9.46 -2.92 -0.75
CA PRO A 48 10.59 -3.25 0.11
C PRO A 48 11.92 -3.30 -0.66
N SER A 49 13.01 -2.91 -0.01
CA SER A 49 14.35 -2.96 -0.60
C SER A 49 14.76 -4.39 -0.96
N ALA A 50 15.60 -4.54 -1.99
CA ALA A 50 16.28 -5.81 -2.24
C ALA A 50 17.30 -6.16 -1.14
N THR A 51 17.78 -5.16 -0.38
CA THR A 51 18.76 -5.32 0.69
C THR A 51 18.08 -5.32 2.05
N ARG A 52 18.37 -6.33 2.88
CA ARG A 52 17.83 -6.42 4.25
C ARG A 52 18.35 -5.27 5.12
N GLY A 53 17.51 -4.78 6.03
CA GLY A 53 17.82 -3.67 6.93
C GLY A 53 17.82 -2.29 6.26
N VAL A 54 17.48 -2.22 4.97
CA VAL A 54 17.42 -0.98 4.21
C VAL A 54 15.95 -0.67 3.88
N PRO A 55 15.49 0.57 4.11
CA PRO A 55 14.15 1.00 3.72
C PRO A 55 13.91 0.82 2.22
N GLY A 56 12.64 0.61 1.86
CA GLY A 56 12.20 0.51 0.48
C GLY A 56 12.12 1.83 -0.28
N ASN A 57 11.35 1.80 -1.37
CA ASN A 57 10.96 2.98 -2.12
C ASN A 57 9.43 3.18 -2.05
N LEU A 58 9.01 4.43 -2.22
CA LEU A 58 7.60 4.79 -2.30
C LEU A 58 7.36 5.54 -3.60
N VAL A 59 6.40 5.10 -4.40
CA VAL A 59 5.91 5.78 -5.59
C VAL A 59 4.55 6.37 -5.26
N LEU A 60 4.36 7.66 -5.53
CA LEU A 60 3.13 8.38 -5.21
C LEU A 60 2.72 9.31 -6.34
N ASP A 61 1.42 9.46 -6.56
CA ASP A 61 0.89 10.56 -7.35
C ASP A 61 1.22 11.93 -6.66
N PRO A 62 1.74 12.94 -7.38
CA PRO A 62 2.00 14.27 -6.81
C PRO A 62 0.78 14.92 -6.13
N ASP A 63 -0.41 14.58 -6.60
CA ASP A 63 -1.70 15.07 -6.13
C ASP A 63 -2.47 14.02 -5.34
N ALA A 64 -1.83 12.94 -4.88
CA ALA A 64 -2.44 11.96 -3.99
C ALA A 64 -3.17 12.60 -2.81
N SER A 65 -4.35 12.09 -2.50
CA SER A 65 -5.13 12.38 -1.31
C SER A 65 -4.43 11.85 -0.07
N MET A 66 -4.81 12.41 1.08
CA MET A 66 -4.23 11.98 2.36
C MET A 66 -4.57 10.51 2.68
N SER A 67 -5.68 9.98 2.13
CA SER A 67 -6.05 8.57 2.27
C SER A 67 -5.05 7.66 1.54
N ALA A 68 -4.78 7.97 0.27
CA ALA A 68 -3.85 7.19 -0.55
C ALA A 68 -2.41 7.27 0.00
N LEU A 69 -1.95 8.44 0.44
CA LEU A 69 -0.63 8.56 1.08
C LEU A 69 -0.54 7.69 2.35
N ARG A 70 -1.58 7.69 3.19
CA ARG A 70 -1.60 6.87 4.41
C ARG A 70 -1.59 5.37 4.11
N HIS A 71 -2.20 4.94 3.00
CA HIS A 71 -2.15 3.56 2.56
C HIS A 71 -0.71 3.13 2.29
N GLU A 72 0.01 3.86 1.43
CA GLU A 72 1.41 3.52 1.08
C GLU A 72 2.35 3.68 2.27
N TYR A 73 2.13 4.71 3.09
CA TYR A 73 2.88 4.90 4.33
C TYR A 73 2.63 3.75 5.32
N GLY A 74 1.42 3.19 5.36
CA GLY A 74 1.10 2.01 6.16
C GLY A 74 1.93 0.79 5.77
N HIS A 75 2.10 0.52 4.47
CA HIS A 75 2.98 -0.54 3.99
C HIS A 75 4.44 -0.33 4.39
N PHE A 76 4.91 0.92 4.36
CA PHE A 76 6.24 1.27 4.90
C PHE A 76 6.35 0.95 6.40
N LEU A 77 5.35 1.33 7.20
CA LEU A 77 5.35 1.06 8.64
C LEU A 77 5.34 -0.44 8.95
N ASP A 78 4.60 -1.24 8.16
CA ASP A 78 4.58 -2.70 8.30
C ASP A 78 5.97 -3.30 7.99
N ASP A 79 6.65 -2.85 6.94
CA ASP A 79 8.03 -3.26 6.61
C ASP A 79 9.04 -2.82 7.68
N GLN A 80 8.88 -1.61 8.21
CA GLN A 80 9.69 -1.10 9.32
C GLN A 80 9.49 -1.93 10.60
N ALA A 81 8.26 -2.30 10.94
CA ALA A 81 7.95 -3.11 12.12
C ALA A 81 8.59 -4.51 12.07
N LEU A 82 8.84 -5.02 10.86
CA LEU A 82 9.57 -6.27 10.62
C LEU A 82 11.09 -6.08 10.54
N GLY A 83 11.59 -4.85 10.69
CA GLY A 83 13.01 -4.51 10.61
C GLY A 83 13.57 -4.49 9.19
N PHE A 84 12.73 -4.15 8.19
CA PHE A 84 13.09 -4.13 6.76
C PHE A 84 13.66 -5.47 6.28
N PRO A 85 12.87 -6.57 6.34
CA PRO A 85 13.34 -7.92 6.00
C PRO A 85 13.69 -8.10 4.51
N GLY A 86 13.36 -7.11 3.68
CA GLY A 86 13.68 -7.04 2.26
C GLY A 86 12.76 -7.87 1.37
N GLN A 87 12.80 -7.62 0.06
CA GLN A 87 11.86 -8.16 -0.90
C GLN A 87 11.77 -9.69 -0.91
N ARG A 88 12.91 -10.38 -0.72
CA ARG A 88 12.98 -11.85 -0.66
C ARG A 88 12.08 -12.45 0.43
N PHE A 89 12.01 -11.80 1.59
CA PHE A 89 11.15 -12.25 2.69
C PHE A 89 9.67 -12.30 2.25
N TYR A 90 9.19 -11.26 1.57
CA TYR A 90 7.80 -11.21 1.10
C TYR A 90 7.50 -12.19 -0.04
N TYR A 91 8.53 -12.65 -0.78
CA TYR A 91 8.37 -13.75 -1.72
C TYR A 91 8.26 -15.10 -1.02
N GLU A 92 9.11 -15.35 -0.02
CA GLU A 92 9.14 -16.60 0.75
C GLU A 92 7.99 -16.72 1.75
N SER A 93 7.41 -15.58 2.16
CA SER A 93 6.34 -15.49 3.16
C SER A 93 5.21 -14.58 2.67
N PRO A 94 4.46 -15.01 1.62
CA PRO A 94 3.41 -14.19 1.01
C PRO A 94 2.24 -13.89 1.94
N ASP A 95 2.07 -14.65 3.02
CA ASP A 95 1.13 -14.37 4.11
C ASP A 95 1.30 -12.96 4.67
N PHE A 96 2.54 -12.48 4.83
CA PHE A 96 2.80 -11.12 5.35
C PHE A 96 2.35 -10.04 4.36
N ARG A 97 2.47 -10.30 3.06
CA ARG A 97 2.00 -9.38 2.02
C ARG A 97 0.47 -9.34 1.96
N LEU A 98 -0.18 -10.49 2.16
CA LEU A 98 -1.63 -10.57 2.22
C LEU A 98 -2.19 -9.93 3.50
N ALA A 99 -1.45 -10.00 4.60
CA ALA A 99 -1.88 -9.50 5.92
C ALA A 99 -1.77 -7.98 6.08
N SER A 100 -0.98 -7.28 5.25
CA SER A 100 -0.83 -5.81 5.33
C SER A 100 -2.00 -5.05 4.68
N GLU A 101 -2.58 -5.57 3.60
CA GLU A 101 -3.65 -4.89 2.85
C GLU A 101 -4.93 -4.58 3.68
N PRO A 102 -5.44 -5.49 4.53
CA PRO A 102 -6.70 -5.25 5.26
C PRO A 102 -6.67 -4.02 6.16
N SER A 103 -5.55 -3.72 6.84
CA SER A 103 -5.43 -2.53 7.68
C SER A 103 -5.43 -1.25 6.85
N GLN A 104 -4.77 -1.25 5.70
CA GLN A 104 -4.65 -0.08 4.85
C GLN A 104 -6.01 0.27 4.22
N TYR A 105 -6.66 -0.71 3.58
CA TYR A 105 -8.01 -0.51 3.03
C TYR A 105 -9.04 -0.15 4.11
N LEU A 106 -8.96 -0.72 5.32
CA LEU A 106 -9.88 -0.34 6.39
C LEU A 106 -9.69 1.12 6.84
N GLY A 107 -8.47 1.65 6.77
CA GLY A 107 -8.20 3.08 6.97
C GLY A 107 -8.94 3.96 5.96
N GLU A 108 -8.85 3.61 4.67
CA GLU A 108 -9.50 4.35 3.60
C GLU A 108 -11.02 4.24 3.65
N ILE A 109 -11.56 3.03 3.87
CA ILE A 109 -13.00 2.77 3.98
C ILE A 109 -13.60 3.55 5.15
N ARG A 110 -12.88 3.65 6.28
CA ARG A 110 -13.30 4.47 7.43
C ARG A 110 -13.32 5.96 7.06
N THR A 111 -12.31 6.43 6.34
CA THR A 111 -12.22 7.82 5.89
C THR A 111 -13.38 8.16 4.95
N ALA A 112 -13.65 7.32 3.94
CA ALA A 112 -14.78 7.48 3.03
C ALA A 112 -16.12 7.54 3.77
N ARG A 113 -16.32 6.66 4.77
CA ARG A 113 -17.51 6.66 5.62
C ARG A 113 -17.65 7.96 6.41
N GLN A 114 -16.57 8.50 6.97
CA GLN A 114 -16.60 9.75 7.74
C GLN A 114 -16.92 10.97 6.86
N LEU A 115 -16.48 10.95 5.60
CA LEU A 115 -16.77 11.99 4.62
C LEU A 115 -18.18 11.89 4.03
N GLY A 116 -18.90 10.79 4.27
CA GLY A 116 -20.18 10.52 3.62
C GLY A 116 -20.06 10.14 2.14
N ASP A 117 -18.86 9.76 1.68
CA ASP A 117 -18.60 9.38 0.30
C ASP A 117 -18.91 7.89 0.08
N ASP A 118 -20.20 7.59 -0.06
CA ASP A 118 -20.68 6.22 -0.25
C ASP A 118 -20.17 5.58 -1.54
N ALA A 119 -19.94 6.37 -2.59
CA ALA A 119 -19.44 5.89 -3.88
C ALA A 119 -17.97 5.46 -3.77
N ALA A 120 -17.11 6.31 -3.21
CA ALA A 120 -15.72 5.96 -2.95
C ALA A 120 -15.62 4.78 -1.99
N ARG A 121 -16.44 4.75 -0.92
CA ARG A 121 -16.45 3.62 0.03
C ARG A 121 -16.77 2.30 -0.66
N ALA A 122 -17.79 2.27 -1.51
CA ALA A 122 -18.17 1.07 -2.25
C ALA A 122 -17.07 0.62 -3.23
N GLN A 123 -16.37 1.56 -3.87
CA GLN A 123 -15.27 1.23 -4.77
C GLN A 123 -14.05 0.70 -4.01
N LEU A 124 -13.67 1.32 -2.88
CA LEU A 124 -12.58 0.84 -2.02
C LEU A 124 -12.80 -0.60 -1.54
N ILE A 125 -14.05 -0.97 -1.20
CA ILE A 125 -14.39 -2.35 -0.84
C ILE A 125 -14.17 -3.30 -2.02
N ARG A 126 -14.56 -2.90 -3.25
CA ARG A 126 -14.32 -3.70 -4.46
C ARG A 126 -12.84 -3.86 -4.76
N ASP A 127 -12.07 -2.78 -4.64
CA ASP A 127 -10.63 -2.78 -4.88
C ASP A 127 -9.92 -3.71 -3.89
N TYR A 128 -10.24 -3.63 -2.59
CA TYR A 128 -9.74 -4.56 -1.58
C TYR A 128 -10.02 -6.03 -1.92
N LEU A 129 -11.26 -6.36 -2.29
CA LEU A 129 -11.63 -7.74 -2.63
C LEU A 129 -10.93 -8.22 -3.90
N GLY A 130 -10.75 -7.34 -4.88
CA GLY A 130 -10.00 -7.61 -6.11
C GLY A 130 -8.53 -7.87 -5.84
N GLU A 131 -7.88 -6.99 -5.06
CA GLU A 131 -6.48 -7.12 -4.69
C GLU A 131 -6.22 -8.36 -3.83
N LYS A 132 -7.08 -8.62 -2.85
CA LYS A 132 -7.04 -9.87 -2.07
C LYS A 132 -7.12 -11.10 -2.96
N SER A 133 -8.05 -11.12 -3.92
CA SER A 133 -8.20 -12.26 -4.84
C SER A 133 -6.96 -12.41 -5.71
N TYR A 134 -6.43 -11.32 -6.25
CA TYR A 134 -5.19 -11.33 -7.03
C TYR A 134 -3.99 -11.84 -6.23
N LEU A 135 -3.82 -11.39 -4.98
CA LEU A 135 -2.73 -11.85 -4.11
C LEU A 135 -2.86 -13.34 -3.82
N ILE A 136 -4.07 -13.81 -3.54
CA ILE A 136 -4.33 -15.24 -3.33
C ILE A 136 -3.96 -16.03 -4.59
N ASP A 137 -4.47 -15.63 -5.75
CA ASP A 137 -4.20 -16.31 -7.03
C ASP A 137 -2.70 -16.29 -7.37
N ARG A 138 -2.01 -15.18 -7.12
CA ARG A 138 -0.58 -15.02 -7.45
C ARG A 138 0.33 -15.84 -6.55
N TYR A 139 0.02 -15.95 -5.27
CA TYR A 139 0.96 -16.49 -4.28
C TYR A 139 0.58 -17.85 -3.71
N TYR A 140 -0.68 -18.27 -3.88
CA TYR A 140 -1.17 -19.56 -3.39
C TYR A 140 -1.60 -20.50 -4.50
N PHE A 141 -1.72 -20.01 -5.74
CA PHE A 141 -2.07 -20.82 -6.89
C PHE A 141 -1.06 -20.65 -8.04
N THR A 142 -0.81 -21.73 -8.78
CA THR A 142 -0.06 -21.71 -10.02
C THR A 142 -0.93 -21.14 -11.16
N GLN A 143 -0.32 -20.81 -12.30
CA GLN A 143 -1.06 -20.31 -13.46
C GLN A 143 -2.13 -21.28 -14.01
N ASP A 144 -1.99 -22.59 -13.74
CA ASP A 144 -2.98 -23.63 -14.05
C ASP A 144 -3.97 -23.91 -12.90
N GLY A 145 -4.02 -23.04 -11.89
CA GLY A 145 -5.01 -23.07 -10.80
C GLY A 145 -4.75 -24.12 -9.72
N LYS A 146 -3.54 -24.68 -9.64
CA LYS A 146 -3.17 -25.65 -8.59
C LYS A 146 -2.58 -24.93 -7.38
N PRO A 147 -2.83 -25.39 -6.15
CA PRO A 147 -2.18 -24.81 -4.98
C PRO A 147 -0.65 -24.86 -5.09
N ILE A 148 0.03 -23.75 -4.80
CA ILE A 148 1.50 -23.73 -4.63
C ILE A 148 1.80 -24.43 -3.30
N PRO A 149 2.57 -25.52 -3.28
CA PRO A 149 2.84 -26.24 -2.05
C PRO A 149 3.66 -25.36 -1.08
N TYR A 150 3.18 -25.22 0.16
CA TYR A 150 3.88 -24.52 1.24
C TYR A 150 5.33 -25.05 1.36
N GLY A 151 6.32 -24.15 1.23
CA GLY A 151 7.74 -24.48 1.35
C GLY A 151 8.49 -24.79 0.04
N THR A 152 7.89 -24.56 -1.13
CA THR A 152 8.54 -24.87 -2.44
C THR A 152 9.14 -23.66 -3.16
N LEU A 153 9.12 -22.47 -2.55
CA LEU A 153 9.78 -21.29 -3.11
C LEU A 153 11.30 -21.46 -2.92
N ARG A 154 11.99 -21.91 -3.98
CA ARG A 154 13.46 -22.01 -4.06
C ARG A 154 14.10 -20.69 -4.43
#